data_AF-A0A3B1E1P2-F1
#
_entry.id   AF-A0A3B1E1P2-F1
#
_cell.length_a   1.000
_cell.length_b   1.000
_cell.length_c   1.000
_cell.angle_alpha   90.00
_cell.angle_beta   90.00
_cell.angle_gamma   90.00
#
_symmetry.space_group_name_H-M   'P 1'
#
loop_
_entity.id
_entity.type
_entity.pdbx_description
1 polymer ?
#
loop_
_entity_poly.entity_id
_entity_poly.type
_entity_poly.pdbx_seq_one_letter_code
_entity_poly.pdbx_strand_id
1 'polypeptide(L)'
;MKKLSGIANQIRNHTYSYTGKGAFEAIANSFHTEIIDWLENLIPLQKQISFLEEKTGTLFQKRNYTRILTKLFPAEYKEFVSINILVRDANVIAKYYKNEFNTTILHAKLIEDNYLKYPGKYQKYVEFEYFQKFTMMYRDEMLMGLEVQDDTQKRHKKTISSNNVENKKAESSNDADWLDLLAGK
;
A
#
# COMPACT_ATOMS: atom_id res chain seq x y z
N MET A 1 31.71 1.63 -34.85
CA MET A 1 30.36 1.11 -35.18
C MET A 1 29.83 0.16 -34.08
N LYS A 2 29.59 0.67 -32.86
CA LYS A 2 29.14 -0.16 -31.71
C LYS A 2 27.70 -0.68 -31.81
N LYS A 3 26.85 -0.06 -32.66
CA LYS A 3 25.45 -0.47 -32.84
C LYS A 3 25.29 -1.78 -33.64
N LEU A 4 26.12 -1.99 -34.67
CA LEU A 4 26.04 -3.18 -35.52
C LEU A 4 26.56 -4.44 -34.81
N SER A 5 27.54 -4.31 -33.92
CA SER A 5 28.03 -5.44 -33.11
C SER A 5 26.99 -5.96 -32.12
N GLY A 6 26.11 -5.08 -31.60
CA GLY A 6 25.00 -5.47 -30.72
C GLY A 6 23.97 -6.34 -31.45
N ILE A 7 23.59 -5.93 -32.67
CA ILE A 7 22.63 -6.66 -33.51
C ILE A 7 23.20 -8.04 -33.92
N ALA A 8 24.48 -8.09 -34.32
CA ALA A 8 25.14 -9.34 -34.69
C ALA A 8 25.19 -10.35 -33.53
N ASN A 9 25.37 -9.88 -32.29
CA ASN A 9 25.34 -10.73 -31.09
C ASN A 9 23.93 -11.27 -30.78
N GLN A 10 22.88 -10.46 -30.98
CA GLN A 10 21.49 -10.91 -30.77
C GLN A 10 21.08 -12.00 -31.76
N ILE A 11 21.50 -11.87 -33.03
CA ILE A 11 21.27 -12.89 -34.06
C ILE A 11 22.02 -14.19 -33.71
N ARG A 12 23.32 -14.09 -33.40
CA ARG A 12 24.16 -15.26 -33.08
C ARG A 12 23.72 -16.04 -31.85
N ASN A 13 23.26 -15.34 -30.82
CA ASN A 13 22.90 -15.95 -29.55
C ASN A 13 21.40 -16.23 -29.43
N HIS A 14 20.61 -15.94 -30.48
CA HIS A 14 19.14 -15.98 -30.46
C HIS A 14 18.51 -15.24 -29.27
N THR A 15 19.23 -14.27 -28.71
CA THR A 15 18.74 -13.39 -27.66
C THR A 15 17.98 -12.24 -28.32
N TYR A 16 16.76 -12.54 -28.76
CA TYR A 16 15.82 -11.49 -29.17
C TYR A 16 15.41 -10.68 -27.94
N SER A 17 16.19 -9.65 -27.64
CA SER A 17 15.75 -8.57 -26.76
C SER A 17 14.76 -7.72 -27.57
N TYR A 18 13.48 -8.12 -27.51
CA TYR A 18 12.36 -7.41 -28.12
C TYR A 18 12.15 -6.07 -27.40
N THR A 19 12.98 -5.08 -27.73
CA THR A 19 12.99 -3.78 -27.07
C THR A 19 12.15 -2.78 -27.86
N GLY A 20 10.85 -2.72 -27.54
CA GLY A 20 9.94 -1.74 -28.13
C GLY A 20 8.54 -1.74 -27.48
N LYS A 21 7.82 -0.61 -27.62
CA LYS A 21 6.45 -0.45 -27.07
C LYS A 21 5.48 -1.53 -27.58
N GLY A 22 5.59 -1.92 -28.85
CA GLY A 22 4.75 -2.97 -29.44
C GLY A 22 5.02 -4.37 -28.88
N ALA A 23 6.25 -4.68 -28.47
CA ALA A 23 6.59 -5.98 -27.90
C ALA A 23 5.97 -6.18 -26.52
N PHE A 24 6.01 -5.16 -25.68
CA PHE A 24 5.38 -5.25 -24.37
C PHE A 24 3.86 -5.33 -24.43
N GLU A 25 3.23 -4.66 -25.41
CA GLU A 25 1.79 -4.81 -25.67
C GLU A 25 1.46 -6.22 -26.15
N ALA A 26 2.28 -6.81 -27.03
CA ALA A 26 2.10 -8.20 -27.46
C ALA A 26 2.21 -9.20 -26.31
N ILE A 27 3.19 -9.02 -25.41
CA ILE A 27 3.32 -9.86 -24.20
C ILE A 27 2.10 -9.67 -23.29
N ALA A 28 1.69 -8.43 -23.02
CA ALA A 28 0.52 -8.22 -22.16
C ALA A 28 -0.75 -8.85 -22.75
N ASN A 29 -0.92 -8.82 -24.08
CA ASN A 29 -2.02 -9.51 -24.75
C ASN A 29 -1.90 -11.05 -24.67
N SER A 30 -0.70 -11.63 -24.67
CA SER A 30 -0.55 -13.09 -24.53
C SER A 30 -0.84 -13.59 -23.12
N PHE A 31 -0.79 -12.70 -22.12
CA PHE A 31 -1.14 -12.99 -20.71
C PHE A 31 -2.41 -12.25 -20.28
N HIS A 32 -3.32 -11.98 -21.21
CA HIS A 32 -4.47 -11.10 -20.97
C HIS A 32 -5.34 -11.57 -19.79
N THR A 33 -5.68 -12.86 -19.77
CA THR A 33 -6.50 -13.46 -18.72
C THR A 33 -5.78 -13.43 -17.38
N GLU A 34 -4.49 -13.78 -17.34
CA GLU A 34 -3.70 -13.75 -16.11
C GLU A 34 -3.55 -12.33 -15.57
N ILE A 35 -3.38 -11.32 -16.44
CA ILE A 35 -3.28 -9.93 -16.01
C ILE A 35 -4.60 -9.44 -15.41
N ILE A 36 -5.74 -9.79 -15.99
CA ILE A 36 -7.05 -9.47 -15.40
C ILE A 36 -7.17 -10.10 -14.02
N ASP A 37 -6.89 -11.41 -13.90
CA ASP A 37 -6.92 -12.12 -12.63
C ASP A 37 -5.99 -11.47 -11.59
N TRP A 38 -4.79 -11.04 -12.00
CA TRP A 38 -3.88 -10.35 -11.10
C TRP A 38 -4.37 -8.97 -10.65
N LEU A 39 -5.09 -8.24 -11.50
CA LEU A 39 -5.68 -6.95 -11.14
C LEU A 39 -6.87 -7.15 -10.19
N GLU A 40 -7.74 -8.13 -10.46
CA GLU A 40 -8.89 -8.46 -9.62
C GLU A 40 -8.44 -8.95 -8.23
N ASN A 41 -7.39 -9.78 -8.17
CA ASN A 41 -6.83 -10.31 -6.93
C ASN A 41 -5.81 -9.38 -6.26
N LEU A 42 -5.71 -8.12 -6.70
CA LEU A 42 -4.81 -7.10 -6.16
C LEU A 42 -3.34 -7.53 -6.06
N ILE A 43 -2.87 -8.38 -6.99
CA ILE A 43 -1.49 -8.84 -7.01
C ILE A 43 -0.57 -7.63 -7.22
N PRO A 44 0.47 -7.42 -6.40
CA PRO A 44 1.36 -6.28 -6.55
C PRO A 44 2.00 -6.20 -7.93
N LEU A 45 1.99 -5.01 -8.54
CA LEU A 45 2.58 -4.78 -9.88
C LEU A 45 4.02 -5.31 -10.02
N GLN A 46 4.82 -5.24 -8.95
CA GLN A 46 6.19 -5.76 -8.97
C GLN A 46 6.24 -7.29 -9.10
N LYS A 47 5.29 -8.01 -8.49
CA LYS A 47 5.19 -9.47 -8.63
C LYS A 47 4.72 -9.86 -10.03
N GLN A 48 3.74 -9.13 -10.58
CA GLN A 48 3.29 -9.31 -11.97
C GLN A 48 4.45 -9.12 -12.95
N ILE A 49 5.23 -8.05 -12.76
CA ILE A 49 6.45 -7.77 -13.54
C ILE A 49 7.44 -8.93 -13.42
N SER A 50 7.81 -9.35 -12.20
CA SER A 50 8.79 -10.43 -12.01
C SER A 50 8.32 -11.74 -12.66
N PHE A 51 7.03 -12.05 -12.60
CA PHE A 51 6.48 -13.22 -13.28
C PHE A 51 6.62 -13.13 -14.81
N LEU A 52 6.28 -11.97 -15.40
CA LEU A 52 6.43 -11.76 -16.84
C LEU A 52 7.90 -11.81 -17.27
N GLU A 53 8.80 -11.24 -16.46
CA GLU A 53 10.25 -11.30 -16.69
C GLU A 53 10.76 -12.75 -16.67
N GLU A 54 10.32 -13.55 -15.71
CA GLU A 54 10.67 -14.99 -15.61
C GLU A 54 10.16 -15.77 -16.81
N LYS A 55 8.90 -15.55 -17.23
CA LYS A 55 8.28 -16.30 -18.33
C LYS A 55 8.80 -15.92 -19.71
N THR A 56 9.16 -14.66 -19.92
CA THR A 56 9.49 -14.13 -21.25
C THR A 56 10.98 -13.84 -21.44
N GLY A 57 11.77 -13.86 -20.37
CA GLY A 57 13.17 -13.42 -20.38
C GLY A 57 13.37 -11.94 -20.70
N THR A 58 12.27 -11.16 -20.73
CA THR A 58 12.29 -9.74 -21.11
C THR A 58 12.17 -8.88 -19.86
N LEU A 59 13.07 -7.90 -19.69
CA LEU A 59 13.03 -6.97 -18.57
C LEU A 59 11.91 -5.92 -18.72
N PHE A 60 11.06 -5.79 -17.70
CA PHE A 60 9.91 -4.91 -17.66
C PHE A 60 10.12 -3.75 -16.68
N GLN A 61 10.27 -2.54 -17.21
CA GLN A 61 10.22 -1.36 -16.36
C GLN A 61 8.80 -1.09 -15.87
N LYS A 62 8.63 -0.87 -14.56
CA LYS A 62 7.32 -0.58 -13.93
C LYS A 62 6.52 0.53 -14.62
N ARG A 63 7.19 1.60 -15.05
CA ARG A 63 6.56 2.72 -15.79
C ARG A 63 5.95 2.27 -17.11
N ASN A 64 6.64 1.39 -17.84
CA ASN A 64 6.16 0.89 -19.13
C ASN A 64 5.02 -0.09 -18.94
N TYR A 65 5.15 -0.99 -17.97
CA TYR A 65 4.08 -1.92 -17.60
C TYR A 65 2.79 -1.18 -17.20
N THR A 66 2.91 -0.19 -16.30
CA THR A 66 1.78 0.66 -15.90
C THR A 66 1.10 1.33 -17.11
N ARG A 67 1.89 1.85 -18.06
CA ARG A 67 1.35 2.46 -19.29
C ARG A 67 0.56 1.48 -20.16
N ILE A 68 1.03 0.24 -20.24
CA ILE A 68 0.36 -0.82 -20.98
C ILE A 68 -0.94 -1.19 -20.30
N LEU A 69 -0.91 -1.35 -18.97
CA LEU A 69 -2.13 -1.62 -18.19
C LEU A 69 -3.18 -0.52 -18.38
N THR A 70 -2.79 0.76 -18.28
CA THR A 70 -3.70 1.88 -18.53
C THR A 70 -4.24 1.95 -19.96
N LYS A 71 -3.56 1.28 -20.92
CA LYS A 71 -3.96 1.27 -22.33
C LYS A 71 -4.89 0.09 -22.64
N LEU A 72 -4.51 -1.10 -22.20
CA LEU A 72 -5.18 -2.35 -22.56
C LEU A 72 -6.31 -2.71 -21.57
N PHE A 73 -6.15 -2.36 -20.30
CA PHE A 73 -7.06 -2.70 -19.21
C PHE A 73 -7.47 -1.43 -18.43
N PRO A 74 -8.02 -0.41 -19.10
CA PRO A 74 -8.22 0.89 -18.48
C PRO A 74 -9.21 0.85 -17.30
N ALA A 75 -10.23 0.01 -17.35
CA ALA A 75 -11.24 -0.10 -16.30
C ALA A 75 -10.70 -0.90 -15.11
N GLU A 76 -10.16 -2.08 -15.37
CA GLU A 76 -9.61 -3.01 -14.38
C GLU A 76 -8.43 -2.38 -13.65
N TYR A 77 -7.54 -1.70 -14.38
CA TYR A 77 -6.41 -1.01 -13.76
C TYR A 77 -6.86 0.17 -12.87
N LYS A 78 -7.89 0.90 -13.30
CA LYS A 78 -8.45 2.01 -12.52
C LYS A 78 -9.09 1.52 -11.23
N GLU A 79 -9.84 0.41 -11.31
CA GLU A 79 -10.42 -0.27 -10.16
C GLU A 79 -9.33 -0.80 -9.21
N PHE A 80 -8.34 -1.52 -9.74
CA PHE A 80 -7.17 -2.00 -8.99
C PHE A 80 -6.51 -0.86 -8.19
N VAL A 81 -6.21 0.28 -8.83
CA VAL A 81 -5.60 1.42 -8.14
C VAL A 81 -6.54 2.01 -7.09
N SER A 82 -7.84 2.12 -7.39
CA SER A 82 -8.84 2.63 -6.45
C SER A 82 -8.91 1.78 -5.19
N ILE A 83 -9.06 0.46 -5.35
CA ILE A 83 -9.16 -0.47 -4.24
C ILE A 83 -7.87 -0.46 -3.42
N ASN A 84 -6.69 -0.43 -4.04
CA ASN A 84 -5.43 -0.32 -3.32
C ASN A 84 -5.35 0.95 -2.44
N ILE A 85 -5.84 2.09 -2.92
CA ILE A 85 -5.89 3.34 -2.13
C ILE A 85 -6.86 3.18 -0.95
N LEU A 86 -8.05 2.64 -1.20
CA LEU A 86 -9.09 2.45 -0.18
C LEU A 86 -8.65 1.47 0.92
N VAL A 87 -8.00 0.36 0.55
CA VAL A 87 -7.44 -0.61 1.50
C VAL A 87 -6.31 0.02 2.32
N ARG A 88 -5.40 0.76 1.69
CA ARG A 88 -4.30 1.46 2.38
C ARG A 88 -4.84 2.41 3.46
N ASP A 89 -5.87 3.16 3.13
CA ASP A 89 -6.41 4.21 4.00
C ASP A 89 -7.67 3.80 4.76
N ALA A 90 -8.00 2.50 4.78
CA ALA A 90 -9.20 1.95 5.39
C ALA A 90 -9.42 2.43 6.83
N ASN A 91 -8.35 2.50 7.63
CA ASN A 91 -8.43 3.00 9.01
C ASN A 91 -8.77 4.48 9.11
N VAL A 92 -8.26 5.31 8.18
CA VAL A 92 -8.60 6.74 8.13
C VAL A 92 -10.06 6.89 7.71
N ILE A 93 -10.48 6.16 6.68
CA ILE A 93 -11.87 6.15 6.21
C ILE A 93 -12.81 5.76 7.36
N ALA A 94 -12.48 4.71 8.12
CA ALA A 94 -13.24 4.26 9.28
C ALA A 94 -13.41 5.35 10.35
N LYS A 95 -12.36 6.13 10.62
CA LYS A 95 -12.41 7.25 11.58
C LYS A 95 -13.36 8.34 11.13
N TYR A 96 -13.32 8.72 9.85
CA TYR A 96 -14.26 9.70 9.32
C TYR A 96 -15.69 9.14 9.31
N TYR A 97 -15.85 7.87 8.96
CA TYR A 97 -17.15 7.19 8.92
C TYR A 97 -17.84 7.16 10.30
N LYS A 98 -17.08 7.01 11.39
CA LYS A 98 -17.63 7.11 12.77
C LYS A 98 -18.29 8.47 13.06
N ASN A 99 -17.86 9.53 12.39
CA ASN A 99 -18.34 10.90 12.61
C ASN A 99 -19.36 11.36 11.54
N GLU A 100 -19.34 10.76 10.35
CA GLU A 100 -20.17 11.14 9.20
C GLU A 100 -20.66 9.88 8.48
N PHE A 101 -21.95 9.58 8.59
CA PHE A 101 -22.56 8.40 7.96
C PHE A 101 -22.96 8.64 6.50
N ASN A 102 -23.06 9.91 6.06
CA ASN A 102 -23.38 10.22 4.68
C ASN A 102 -22.15 9.99 3.79
N THR A 103 -22.16 8.92 3.00
CA THR A 103 -21.04 8.50 2.15
C THR A 103 -20.64 9.57 1.14
N THR A 104 -21.57 10.36 0.61
CA THR A 104 -21.27 11.44 -0.34
C THR A 104 -20.50 12.57 0.32
N ILE A 105 -20.94 13.01 1.50
CA ILE A 105 -20.25 14.07 2.26
C ILE A 105 -18.88 13.57 2.73
N LEU A 106 -18.83 12.33 3.21
CA LEU A 106 -17.61 11.66 3.63
C LEU A 106 -16.57 11.61 2.50
N HIS A 107 -16.98 11.20 1.30
CA HIS A 107 -16.12 11.14 0.12
C HIS A 107 -15.54 12.52 -0.23
N ALA A 108 -16.37 13.56 -0.22
CA ALA A 108 -15.94 14.92 -0.49
C ALA A 108 -14.90 15.42 0.53
N LYS A 109 -15.12 15.19 1.83
CA LYS A 109 -14.16 15.52 2.90
C LYS A 109 -12.82 14.80 2.70
N LEU A 110 -12.85 13.50 2.42
CA LEU A 110 -11.62 12.73 2.19
C LEU A 110 -10.84 13.15 0.93
N ILE A 111 -11.51 13.71 -0.08
CA ILE A 111 -10.87 14.34 -1.24
C ILE A 111 -10.20 15.66 -0.84
N GLU A 112 -10.89 16.51 -0.09
CA GLU A 112 -10.37 17.78 0.43
C GLU A 112 -9.10 17.56 1.27
N ASP A 113 -9.12 16.53 2.12
CA ASP A 113 -7.99 16.12 2.95
C ASP A 113 -6.92 15.30 2.21
N ASN A 114 -7.07 15.09 0.90
CA ASN A 114 -6.15 14.38 0.01
C ASN A 114 -5.90 12.90 0.32
N TYR A 115 -6.76 12.23 1.10
CA TYR A 115 -6.61 10.80 1.37
C TYR A 115 -6.89 9.93 0.14
N LEU A 116 -7.91 10.29 -0.66
CA LEU A 116 -8.31 9.50 -1.83
C LEU A 116 -7.53 9.80 -3.12
N LYS A 117 -6.39 10.49 -3.01
CA LYS A 117 -5.61 10.94 -4.17
C LYS A 117 -4.82 9.78 -4.80
N TYR A 118 -4.86 9.71 -6.13
CA TYR A 118 -4.01 8.82 -6.90
C TYR A 118 -2.54 9.21 -6.76
N PRO A 119 -1.62 8.23 -6.70
CA PRO A 119 -0.20 8.53 -6.68
C PRO A 119 0.22 9.26 -7.95
N GLY A 120 0.90 10.40 -7.80
CA GLY A 120 1.46 11.16 -8.91
C GLY A 120 1.20 12.66 -8.83
N LYS A 121 1.54 13.35 -9.93
CA LYS A 121 1.46 14.82 -10.02
C LYS A 121 0.05 15.33 -10.30
N TYR A 122 -0.81 14.52 -10.89
CA TYR A 122 -2.16 14.92 -11.28
C TYR A 122 -3.13 14.87 -10.10
N GLN A 123 -4.09 15.79 -10.08
CA GLN A 123 -5.22 15.79 -9.14
C GLN A 123 -6.29 14.81 -9.63
N LYS A 124 -6.00 13.52 -9.50
CA LYS A 124 -6.96 12.43 -9.72
C LYS A 124 -7.28 11.78 -8.38
N TYR A 125 -8.53 11.41 -8.19
CA TYR A 125 -9.04 10.87 -6.94
C TYR A 125 -9.88 9.62 -7.20
N VAL A 126 -10.04 8.79 -6.18
CA VAL A 126 -10.94 7.62 -6.22
C VAL A 126 -12.36 8.11 -6.50
N GLU A 127 -12.98 7.55 -7.53
CA GLU A 127 -14.35 7.91 -7.89
C GLU A 127 -15.35 7.43 -6.84
N PHE A 128 -16.44 8.17 -6.73
CA PHE A 128 -17.45 7.92 -5.71
C PHE A 128 -18.02 6.50 -5.79
N GLU A 129 -18.20 5.94 -7.00
CA GLU A 129 -18.73 4.58 -7.18
C GLU A 129 -17.86 3.51 -6.50
N TYR A 130 -16.54 3.54 -6.71
CA TYR A 130 -15.63 2.58 -6.07
C TYR A 130 -15.59 2.78 -4.56
N PHE A 131 -15.56 4.05 -4.12
CA PHE A 131 -15.61 4.38 -2.70
C PHE A 131 -16.90 3.88 -2.04
N GLN A 132 -18.06 4.10 -2.66
CA GLN A 132 -19.36 3.66 -2.17
C GLN A 132 -19.43 2.14 -2.07
N LYS A 133 -19.05 1.41 -3.13
CA LYS A 133 -19.02 -0.06 -3.13
C LYS A 133 -18.13 -0.59 -1.99
N PHE A 134 -16.93 -0.05 -1.86
CA PHE A 134 -15.98 -0.45 -0.82
C PHE A 134 -16.51 -0.20 0.59
N THR A 135 -17.03 1.01 0.84
CA THR A 135 -17.55 1.37 2.17
C THR A 135 -18.81 0.59 2.53
N MET A 136 -19.63 0.20 1.56
CA MET A 136 -20.79 -0.67 1.80
C MET A 136 -20.37 -2.12 2.10
N MET A 137 -19.37 -2.64 1.38
CA MET A 137 -18.98 -4.05 1.48
C MET A 137 -18.07 -4.35 2.67
N TYR A 138 -17.19 -3.42 3.05
CA TYR A 138 -16.15 -3.65 4.06
C TYR A 138 -16.31 -2.78 5.30
N ARG A 139 -17.52 -2.26 5.53
CA ARG A 139 -17.81 -1.34 6.64
C ARG A 139 -17.38 -1.93 7.97
N ASP A 140 -17.82 -3.14 8.25
CA ASP A 140 -17.72 -3.75 9.56
C ASP A 140 -16.26 -4.14 9.83
N GLU A 141 -15.55 -4.66 8.82
CA GLU A 141 -14.12 -4.95 8.86
C GLU A 141 -13.28 -3.71 9.13
N MET A 142 -13.62 -2.58 8.49
CA MET A 142 -12.97 -1.30 8.74
C MET A 142 -13.15 -0.82 10.18
N LEU A 143 -14.38 -0.94 10.72
CA LEU A 143 -14.68 -0.52 12.09
C LEU A 143 -14.04 -1.43 13.14
N MET A 144 -14.10 -2.75 12.93
CA MET A 144 -13.44 -3.74 13.80
C MET A 144 -11.91 -3.53 13.81
N GLY A 145 -11.30 -3.32 12.65
CA GLY A 145 -9.86 -3.04 12.56
C GLY A 145 -9.43 -1.80 13.34
N LEU A 146 -10.27 -0.76 13.35
CA LEU A 146 -10.04 0.46 14.12
C LEU A 146 -10.12 0.22 15.63
N GLU A 147 -11.10 -0.55 16.09
CA GLU A 147 -11.27 -0.88 17.53
C GLU A 147 -10.10 -1.70 18.09
N VAL A 148 -9.61 -2.68 17.33
CA VAL A 148 -8.43 -3.47 17.72
C VAL A 148 -7.18 -2.59 17.87
N GLN A 149 -7.00 -1.60 17.00
CA GLN A 149 -5.89 -0.65 17.12
C GLN A 149 -6.00 0.23 18.37
N ASP A 150 -7.19 0.77 18.65
CA ASP A 150 -7.42 1.62 19.81
C ASP A 150 -7.15 0.84 21.12
N ASP A 151 -7.55 -0.43 21.19
CA ASP A 151 -7.30 -1.29 22.36
C ASP A 151 -5.82 -1.67 22.52
N THR A 152 -5.12 -1.93 21.42
CA THR A 152 -3.67 -2.18 21.43
C THR A 152 -2.91 -0.96 21.95
N GLN A 153 -3.30 0.26 21.51
CA GLN A 153 -2.70 1.51 21.99
C GLN A 153 -3.00 1.79 23.47
N LYS A 154 -4.22 1.50 23.94
CA LYS A 154 -4.56 1.62 25.37
C LYS A 154 -3.74 0.65 26.23
N ARG A 155 -3.55 -0.59 25.78
CA ARG A 155 -2.70 -1.57 26.47
C ARG A 155 -1.25 -1.10 26.54
N HIS A 156 -0.68 -0.62 25.44
CA HIS A 156 0.68 -0.07 25.44
C HIS A 156 0.85 1.15 26.34
N LYS A 157 -0.11 2.10 26.35
CA LYS A 157 -0.07 3.24 27.28
C LYS A 157 -0.16 2.80 28.73
N LYS A 158 -0.99 1.79 29.05
CA LYS A 158 -1.10 1.24 30.41
C LYS A 158 0.21 0.59 30.85
N THR A 159 0.89 -0.15 29.99
CA THR A 159 2.21 -0.74 30.29
C THR A 159 3.29 0.33 30.53
N ILE A 160 3.31 1.41 29.74
CA ILE A 160 4.26 2.52 29.93
C ILE A 160 3.98 3.27 31.25
N SER A 161 2.71 3.52 31.57
CA SER A 161 2.34 4.12 32.86
C SER A 161 2.66 3.21 34.05
N SER A 162 2.47 1.89 33.94
CA SER A 162 2.85 0.93 34.98
C SER A 162 4.37 0.89 35.21
N ASN A 163 5.18 0.88 34.15
CA ASN A 163 6.64 0.90 34.28
C ASN A 163 7.17 2.22 34.88
N ASN A 164 6.51 3.35 34.61
CA ASN A 164 6.86 4.62 35.24
C ASN A 164 6.45 4.70 36.73
N VAL A 165 5.43 3.95 37.16
CA VAL A 165 5.03 3.86 38.58
C VAL A 165 5.96 2.92 39.35
N GLU A 166 6.42 1.83 38.74
CA GLU A 166 7.42 0.94 39.34
C GLU A 166 8.79 1.61 39.48
N ASN A 167 9.25 2.35 38.47
CA ASN A 167 10.51 3.10 38.58
C ASN A 167 10.46 4.22 39.63
N LYS A 168 9.31 4.89 39.83
CA LYS A 168 9.15 5.88 40.91
C LYS A 168 9.10 5.27 42.31
N LYS A 169 8.59 4.03 42.45
CA LYS A 169 8.64 3.29 43.72
C LYS A 169 10.05 2.76 44.03
N ALA A 170 10.84 2.42 43.01
CA ALA A 170 12.23 2.02 43.18
C ALA A 170 13.13 3.21 43.59
N GLU A 171 12.89 4.41 43.05
CA GLU A 171 13.61 5.62 43.45
C GLU A 171 13.22 6.12 44.86
N SER A 172 11.96 5.99 45.29
CA SER A 172 11.57 6.38 46.66
C SER A 172 11.96 5.39 47.76
N SER A 173 12.48 4.21 47.39
CA SER A 173 12.92 3.16 48.34
C SER A 173 14.40 3.27 48.72
N ASN A 174 15.21 4.02 47.96
CA ASN A 174 16.66 4.11 48.17
C ASN A 174 17.12 5.33 48.96
N ASP A 175 16.22 6.27 49.29
CA ASP A 175 16.57 7.47 50.06
C ASP A 175 16.37 7.31 51.59
N ALA A 176 15.87 6.16 52.06
CA ALA A 176 15.65 5.91 53.49
C ALA A 176 16.86 5.26 54.20
N ASP A 177 17.87 4.77 53.47
CA ASP A 177 18.95 3.94 54.04
C ASP A 177 20.28 4.68 54.29
N TRP A 178 20.38 5.96 53.93
CA TRP A 178 21.65 6.72 54.08
C TRP A 178 21.74 7.61 55.33
N LEU A 179 20.65 7.85 56.06
CA LEU A 179 20.65 8.70 57.25
C LEU A 179 20.90 7.96 58.58
N ASP A 180 20.69 6.65 58.64
CA ASP A 180 20.93 5.84 59.86
C ASP A 180 22.39 5.37 60.01
N LEU A 181 23.23 5.53 58.99
CA LEU A 181 24.65 5.11 59.00
C LEU A 181 25.64 6.18 59.49
N LEU A 182 25.18 7.38 59.86
CA LEU A 182 26.03 8.49 60.33
C LEU A 182 25.84 8.88 61.81
N ALA A 183 24.97 8.21 62.57
CA ALA A 183 24.69 8.55 63.97
C ALA A 183 25.35 7.59 65.00
N GLY A 184 26.49 6.99 64.65
CA GLY A 184 27.18 6.00 65.49
C GLY A 184 28.67 6.24 65.68
N LYS A 185 29.05 7.36 66.31
CA LYS A 185 30.28 7.53 67.10
C LYS A 185 30.07 8.56 68.20
#